data_AF-A0A2E1A045-F1
#
_entry.id   AF-A0A2E1A045-F1
#
_cell.length_a   1.000
_cell.length_b   1.000
_cell.length_c   1.000
_cell.angle_alpha   90.00
_cell.angle_beta   90.00
_cell.angle_gamma   90.00
#
_symmetry.space_group_name_H-M   'P 1'
#
loop_
_entity.id
_entity.type
_entity.pdbx_description
1 polymer ?
#
loop_
_entity_poly.entity_id
_entity_poly.type
_entity_poly.pdbx_seq_one_letter_code
_entity_poly.pdbx_strand_id
1 'polypeptide(L)'
;MKKLLIVLTFILLPFQSQAAGVYDGIWQFPFGIFATVNQNGSSLAVIILQDTIWEAQLGTLVGNEATITTVYGYVSATIEVVFTSATTATVTIISCINGPTEVCLFPAGTQLIGTKIF
;
A
#
# COMPACT_ATOMS: atom_id res chain seq x y z
N MET A 1 -14.96 -45.43 14.42
CA MET A 1 -14.59 -44.33 15.34
C MET A 1 -13.24 -43.68 15.00
N LYS A 2 -12.18 -44.43 14.64
CA LYS A 2 -10.87 -43.85 14.24
C LYS A 2 -10.90 -42.88 13.04
N LYS A 3 -11.81 -43.10 12.06
CA LYS A 3 -11.96 -42.20 10.90
C LYS A 3 -12.57 -40.83 11.25
N LEU A 4 -13.33 -40.73 12.34
CA LEU A 4 -13.91 -39.46 12.78
C LEU A 4 -12.88 -38.56 13.49
N LEU A 5 -11.90 -39.17 14.17
CA LEU A 5 -10.86 -38.42 14.89
C LEU A 5 -9.99 -37.58 13.95
N ILE A 6 -9.68 -38.11 12.76
CA ILE A 6 -8.81 -37.44 11.76
C ILE A 6 -9.48 -36.20 11.16
N VAL A 7 -10.81 -36.23 10.98
CA VAL A 7 -11.58 -35.09 10.45
C VAL A 7 -11.59 -33.93 11.46
N LEU A 8 -11.71 -34.26 12.75
CA LEU A 8 -11.71 -33.25 13.82
C LEU A 8 -10.33 -32.57 13.97
N THR A 9 -9.23 -33.27 13.63
CA THR A 9 -7.88 -32.71 13.74
C THR A 9 -7.58 -31.68 12.64
N PHE A 10 -8.19 -31.82 11.45
CA PHE A 10 -8.00 -30.89 10.34
C PHE A 10 -8.72 -29.55 10.53
N ILE A 11 -9.80 -29.53 11.32
CA ILE A 11 -10.59 -28.31 11.62
C ILE A 11 -9.91 -27.44 12.70
N LEU A 12 -9.05 -28.06 13.51
CA LEU A 12 -8.34 -27.40 14.62
C LEU A 12 -6.98 -26.84 14.25
N LEU A 13 -6.52 -26.99 13.00
CA LEU A 13 -5.30 -26.34 12.54
C LEU A 13 -5.61 -24.84 12.36
N PRO A 14 -5.02 -23.94 13.18
CA PRO A 14 -5.18 -22.52 12.96
C PRO A 14 -4.52 -22.19 11.62
N PHE A 15 -5.33 -21.84 10.63
CA PHE A 15 -4.83 -21.17 9.43
C PHE A 15 -4.33 -19.79 9.88
N GLN A 16 -3.06 -19.71 10.26
CA GLN A 16 -2.42 -18.42 10.47
C GLN A 16 -2.28 -17.78 9.10
N SER A 17 -3.26 -16.94 8.74
CA SER A 17 -3.11 -15.99 7.64
C SER A 17 -2.02 -15.01 8.05
N GLN A 18 -0.79 -15.32 7.67
CA GLN A 18 0.40 -14.50 7.91
C GLN A 18 0.55 -13.52 6.76
N ALA A 19 -0.40 -12.59 6.65
CA ALA A 19 -0.32 -11.36 5.89
C ALA A 19 -1.68 -10.70 6.03
N ALA A 20 -1.66 -9.43 6.41
CA ALA A 20 -2.60 -8.39 6.04
C ALA A 20 -2.80 -7.46 7.23
N GLY A 21 -1.95 -6.45 7.34
CA GLY A 21 -2.41 -5.20 7.91
C GLY A 21 -3.75 -4.83 7.28
N VAL A 22 -4.63 -4.12 8.00
CA VAL A 22 -6.00 -3.82 7.52
C VAL A 22 -6.00 -3.20 6.10
N TYR A 23 -4.91 -2.51 5.76
CA TYR A 23 -4.72 -1.80 4.51
C TYR A 23 -3.92 -2.59 3.43
N ASP A 24 -3.43 -3.79 3.75
CA ASP A 24 -2.64 -4.60 2.81
C ASP A 24 -3.45 -5.06 1.62
N GLY A 25 -2.89 -4.92 0.42
CA GLY A 25 -3.56 -5.31 -0.80
C GLY A 25 -3.19 -4.43 -1.98
N ILE A 26 -4.01 -4.44 -3.02
CA ILE A 26 -3.81 -3.64 -4.23
C ILE A 26 -4.84 -2.52 -4.24
N TRP A 27 -4.35 -1.31 -4.45
CA TRP A 27 -5.08 -0.07 -4.48
C TRP A 27 -5.05 0.52 -5.88
N GLN A 28 -6.16 1.13 -6.27
CA GLN A 28 -6.29 1.87 -7.51
C GLN A 28 -6.55 3.34 -7.21
N PHE A 29 -5.86 4.20 -7.94
CA PHE A 29 -5.98 5.65 -7.91
C PHE A 29 -6.34 6.17 -9.32
N PRO A 30 -6.71 7.45 -9.47
CA PRO A 30 -6.94 8.06 -10.78
C PRO A 30 -5.70 7.96 -11.70
N PHE A 31 -5.89 8.25 -12.99
CA PHE A 31 -4.80 8.29 -13.99
C PHE A 31 -4.07 6.94 -14.19
N GLY A 32 -4.76 5.82 -13.96
CA GLY A 32 -4.21 4.48 -14.18
C GLY A 32 -3.14 4.08 -13.18
N ILE A 33 -3.08 4.75 -12.02
CA ILE A 33 -2.10 4.47 -10.97
C ILE A 33 -2.61 3.30 -10.12
N PHE A 34 -1.75 2.30 -9.92
CA PHE A 34 -1.99 1.19 -9.00
C PHE A 34 -0.89 1.19 -7.94
N ALA A 35 -1.22 0.74 -6.74
CA ALA A 35 -0.24 0.54 -5.69
C ALA A 35 -0.50 -0.74 -4.93
N THR A 36 0.54 -1.50 -4.59
CA THR A 36 0.42 -2.52 -3.54
C THR A 36 0.88 -1.95 -2.21
N VAL A 37 0.10 -2.17 -1.16
CA VAL A 37 0.45 -1.85 0.23
C VAL A 37 0.75 -3.16 0.94
N ASN A 38 1.91 -3.22 1.60
CA ASN A 38 2.35 -4.38 2.38
C ASN A 38 2.83 -3.91 3.75
N GLN A 39 2.24 -4.43 4.82
CA GLN A 39 2.44 -3.95 6.18
C GLN A 39 3.11 -5.01 7.04
N ASN A 40 4.09 -4.57 7.82
CA ASN A 40 4.68 -5.36 8.90
C ASN A 40 4.79 -4.49 10.16
N GLY A 41 3.90 -4.74 11.14
CA GLY A 41 3.76 -3.86 12.30
C GLY A 41 3.35 -2.45 11.87
N SER A 42 4.13 -1.43 12.23
CA SER A 42 3.93 -0.04 11.76
C SER A 42 4.65 0.26 10.44
N SER A 43 5.48 -0.63 9.92
CA SER A 43 6.20 -0.37 8.66
C SER A 43 5.32 -0.68 7.46
N LEU A 44 5.36 0.18 6.45
CA LEU A 44 4.71 -0.02 5.16
C LEU A 44 5.77 -0.09 4.05
N ALA A 45 5.60 -1.06 3.17
CA ALA A 45 6.23 -1.11 1.86
C ALA A 45 5.15 -0.92 0.78
N VAL A 46 5.33 0.09 -0.06
CA VAL A 46 4.40 0.45 -1.12
C VAL A 46 5.11 0.38 -2.46
N ILE A 47 4.55 -0.35 -3.42
CA ILE A 47 5.03 -0.32 -4.81
C ILE A 47 3.95 0.35 -5.64
N ILE A 48 4.30 1.46 -6.29
CA ILE A 48 3.43 2.21 -7.19
C ILE A 48 3.75 1.78 -8.62
N LEU A 49 2.72 1.56 -9.43
CA LEU A 49 2.78 1.26 -10.85
C LEU A 49 1.95 2.29 -11.61
N GLN A 50 2.54 2.90 -12.62
CA GLN A 50 1.86 3.74 -13.59
C GLN A 50 2.43 3.45 -14.98
N ASP A 51 1.59 2.99 -15.91
CA ASP A 51 2.01 2.53 -17.24
C ASP A 51 3.13 1.48 -17.17
N THR A 52 4.33 1.80 -17.66
CA THR A 52 5.52 0.92 -17.64
C THR A 52 6.52 1.28 -16.54
N ILE A 53 6.16 2.23 -15.67
CA ILE A 53 7.03 2.79 -14.65
C ILE A 53 6.57 2.27 -13.28
N TRP A 54 7.54 1.92 -12.44
CA TRP A 54 7.27 1.55 -11.05
C TRP A 54 8.22 2.26 -10.09
N GLU A 55 7.73 2.50 -8.88
CA GLU A 55 8.48 3.09 -7.78
C GLU A 55 8.23 2.29 -6.50
N ALA A 56 9.26 2.10 -5.68
CA ALA A 56 9.15 1.60 -4.33
C ALA A 56 9.24 2.75 -3.32
N GLN A 57 8.35 2.69 -2.34
CA GLN A 57 8.27 3.64 -1.25
C GLN A 57 8.22 2.87 0.08
N LEU A 58 8.82 3.45 1.11
CA LEU A 58 8.72 2.95 2.47
C LEU A 58 8.14 4.03 3.37
N GLY A 59 7.43 3.61 4.41
CA GLY A 59 6.87 4.54 5.38
C GLY A 59 6.48 3.90 6.69
N THR A 60 5.92 4.73 7.56
CA THR A 60 5.42 4.32 8.88
C THR A 60 3.95 4.67 9.01
N LEU A 61 3.15 3.69 9.42
CA LEU A 61 1.73 3.82 9.77
C LEU A 61 1.59 4.12 11.26
N VAL A 62 0.85 5.18 11.57
CA VAL A 62 0.45 5.57 12.93
C VAL A 62 -1.06 5.74 12.95
N GLY A 63 -1.78 4.79 13.57
CA GLY A 63 -3.24 4.75 13.48
C GLY A 63 -3.69 4.42 12.05
N ASN A 64 -4.36 5.35 11.39
CA ASN A 64 -4.82 5.25 10.01
C ASN A 64 -4.08 6.20 9.05
N GLU A 65 -2.99 6.81 9.51
CA GLU A 65 -2.18 7.76 8.73
C GLU A 65 -0.79 7.18 8.48
N ALA A 66 -0.25 7.39 7.29
CA ALA A 66 1.10 7.01 6.95
C ALA A 66 1.82 8.09 6.16
N THR A 67 3.10 8.28 6.44
CA THR A 67 3.99 9.03 5.57
C THR A 67 4.90 8.03 4.86
N ILE A 68 4.85 8.02 3.53
CA ILE A 68 5.66 7.17 2.67
C ILE A 68 6.60 8.04 1.82
N THR A 69 7.81 7.55 1.58
CA THR A 69 8.84 8.26 0.82
C THR A 69 9.46 7.31 -0.20
N THR A 70 9.76 7.82 -1.41
CA THR A 70 10.46 7.05 -2.43
C THR A 70 11.81 6.56 -1.94
N VAL A 71 12.05 5.26 -2.06
CA VAL A 71 13.35 4.62 -1.82
C VAL A 71 13.99 4.13 -3.12
N TYR A 72 13.16 3.85 -4.13
CA TYR A 72 13.59 3.55 -5.49
C TYR A 72 12.52 4.08 -6.44
N GLY A 73 12.91 4.83 -7.46
CA GLY A 73 11.98 5.43 -8.40
C GLY A 73 12.67 6.44 -9.28
N TYR A 74 11.88 7.11 -10.11
CA TYR A 74 12.39 8.07 -11.07
C TYR A 74 12.28 9.51 -10.53
N VAL A 75 11.38 9.75 -9.59
CA VAL A 75 11.30 10.99 -8.81
C VAL A 75 11.44 10.71 -7.31
N SER A 76 11.82 11.72 -6.53
CA SER A 76 11.83 11.62 -5.07
C SER A 76 10.59 12.29 -4.50
N ALA A 77 9.60 11.49 -4.08
CA ALA A 77 8.35 11.98 -3.53
C ALA A 77 8.21 11.66 -2.03
N THR A 78 7.57 12.57 -1.29
CA THR A 78 7.00 12.29 0.04
C THR A 78 5.50 12.44 -0.05
N ILE A 79 4.78 11.41 0.38
CA ILE A 79 3.34 11.29 0.26
C ILE A 79 2.77 11.00 1.65
N GLU A 80 1.74 11.74 2.01
CA GLU A 80 0.89 11.42 3.16
C GLU A 80 -0.30 10.60 2.68
N VAL A 81 -0.63 9.56 3.42
CA VAL A 81 -1.75 8.67 3.17
C VAL A 81 -2.64 8.68 4.39
N VAL A 82 -3.93 8.99 4.21
CA VAL A 82 -4.95 8.85 5.23
C VAL A 82 -5.91 7.75 4.77
N PHE A 83 -5.86 6.60 5.42
CA PHE A 83 -6.82 5.53 5.19
C PHE A 83 -8.15 5.92 5.85
N THR A 84 -9.15 6.25 5.02
CA THR A 84 -10.49 6.66 5.47
C THR A 84 -11.37 5.45 5.81
N SER A 85 -11.04 4.28 5.27
CA SER A 85 -11.59 2.98 5.68
C SER A 85 -10.61 1.86 5.33
N ALA A 86 -10.98 0.60 5.58
CA ALA A 86 -10.20 -0.56 5.13
C ALA A 86 -10.06 -0.66 3.59
N THR A 87 -10.88 0.06 2.83
CA THR A 87 -10.93 -0.01 1.36
C THR A 87 -10.87 1.35 0.66
N THR A 88 -10.72 2.45 1.39
CA THR A 88 -10.64 3.81 0.84
C THR A 88 -9.52 4.59 1.50
N ALA A 89 -8.81 5.39 0.70
CA ALA A 89 -7.72 6.23 1.17
C ALA A 89 -7.69 7.58 0.43
N THR A 90 -7.24 8.61 1.12
CA THR A 90 -6.86 9.89 0.53
C THR A 90 -5.35 10.00 0.60
N VAL A 91 -4.70 10.33 -0.51
CA VAL A 91 -3.26 10.59 -0.55
C VAL A 91 -3.02 12.05 -0.88
N THR A 92 -2.07 12.67 -0.19
CA THR A 92 -1.62 14.04 -0.41
C THR A 92 -0.15 14.03 -0.77
N ILE A 93 0.20 14.60 -1.92
CA ILE A 93 1.60 14.80 -2.30
C ILE A 93 2.18 15.93 -1.46
N ILE A 94 3.07 15.62 -0.52
CA ILE A 94 3.69 16.63 0.35
C ILE A 94 4.83 17.32 -0.39
N SER A 95 5.66 16.53 -1.07
CA SER A 95 6.75 17.04 -1.90
C SER A 95 7.04 16.06 -3.04
N CYS A 96 7.54 16.60 -4.15
CA CYS A 96 8.07 15.81 -5.24
C CYS A 96 9.24 16.57 -5.87
N ILE A 97 10.37 15.89 -6.03
CA ILE A 97 11.59 16.42 -6.64
C ILE A 97 11.83 15.65 -7.93
N ASN A 98 11.97 16.38 -9.04
CA ASN A 98 12.25 15.82 -10.36
C ASN A 98 13.50 14.94 -10.34
N GLY A 99 13.45 13.88 -11.14
CA GLY A 99 14.62 13.07 -11.44
C GLY A 99 15.44 13.61 -12.59
N PRO A 100 16.50 12.88 -12.98
CA PRO A 100 17.29 13.20 -14.16
C PRO A 100 16.52 12.98 -15.47
N THR A 101 15.57 12.04 -15.50
CA THR A 101 14.86 11.60 -16.71
C THR A 101 13.35 11.82 -16.64
N GLU A 102 12.77 11.93 -15.44
CA GLU A 102 11.33 12.10 -15.23
C GLU A 102 11.03 13.33 -14.38
N VAL A 103 9.86 13.92 -14.63
CA VAL A 103 9.32 15.06 -13.89
C VAL A 103 8.18 14.62 -13.00
N CYS A 104 8.02 15.33 -11.90
CA CYS A 104 6.87 15.16 -11.01
C CYS A 104 5.56 15.45 -11.76
N LEU A 105 4.72 14.43 -11.87
CA LEU A 105 3.41 14.55 -12.52
C LEU A 105 2.46 15.45 -11.72
N PHE A 106 2.55 15.41 -10.39
CA PHE A 106 1.67 16.13 -9.49
C PHE A 106 2.46 17.15 -8.67
N PRO A 107 2.00 18.41 -8.57
CA PRO A 107 2.58 19.38 -7.66
C PRO A 107 2.25 19.04 -6.20
N ALA A 108 3.04 19.60 -5.27
CA ALA A 108 2.76 19.51 -3.84
C ALA A 108 1.36 20.08 -3.51
N GLY A 109 0.67 19.44 -2.55
CA GLY A 109 -0.70 19.72 -2.17
C GLY A 109 -1.76 18.99 -3.02
N THR A 110 -1.37 18.31 -4.10
CA THR A 110 -2.31 17.49 -4.88
C THR A 110 -2.87 16.37 -4.02
N GLN A 111 -4.19 16.20 -4.06
CA GLN A 111 -4.90 15.11 -3.40
C GLN A 111 -5.48 14.14 -4.41
N LEU A 112 -5.28 12.84 -4.17
CA LEU A 112 -5.90 11.77 -4.93
C LEU A 112 -6.68 10.86 -3.98
N ILE A 113 -7.79 10.31 -4.46
CA ILE A 113 -8.62 9.37 -3.71
C ILE A 113 -8.43 7.99 -4.34
N GLY A 114 -8.07 7.02 -3.51
CA GLY A 114 -7.87 5.64 -3.93
C GLY A 114 -8.88 4.69 -3.31
N THR A 115 -9.09 3.57 -4.01
CA THR A 115 -9.94 2.46 -3.57
C THR A 115 -9.15 1.17 -3.63
N LYS A 116 -9.28 0.33 -2.61
CA LYS A 116 -8.71 -1.03 -2.59
C LYS A 116 -9.52 -1.93 -3.52
N ILE A 117 -8.81 -2.67 -4.36
CA ILE A 117 -9.39 -3.59 -5.36
C ILE A 117 -9.05 -5.06 -5.08
N PHE A 118 -8.03 -5.34 -4.26
CA PHE A 118 -7.69 -6.66 -3.72
C PHE A 118 -7.21 -6.53 -2.29
#